data_AF-L8G605-F1
#
_entry.id   AF-L8G605-F1
#
_cell.length_a   1.000
_cell.length_b   1.000
_cell.length_c   1.000
_cell.angle_alpha   90.00
_cell.angle_beta   90.00
_cell.angle_gamma   90.00
#
_symmetry.space_group_name_H-M   'P 1'
#
loop_
_entity.id
_entity.type
_entity.pdbx_description
1 polymer ?
#
loop_
_entity_poly.entity_id
_entity_poly.type
_entity_poly.pdbx_seq_one_letter_code
_entity_poly.pdbx_strand_id
1 'polypeptide(L)'
;MDRWRLRMVRGGMHSHVLCSWLVPWVQSHILSRRPLQIKRKWWPDQHPRLLRQGESCYALACRRLGLLKHTILGAQCYFYSAVYLMYTFAPLQAWNHFCQASTFYQLSFRTLSKVSETPRLDGLSLTHRRLEQSLYWSCFKSECEIRLPQSGIASIEYPHLFPSPQSHSRNFSGRTLHGSEMLSDPGLMQDSDKDLNEEKSWYYYLTEVALRRISNRILRTFYRQDHTDWKNILPLIPIAKEFESQILVWSANFPRAMQYDVNLTEGGPSRELSWATGNRLLEMRSWLYQPFLYHAIHADTQTDHVRENPVLQSLAEAAMDCHLETVQKRCFRHRHHGIWFDIRAVVTAAFSVIAAAKSGKVTVREEWADHIPTVIGTLAFWEDESPDLVRTRQVLERLFVEVGYFNTP
;
A
#
# COMPACT_ATOMS: atom_id res chain seq x y z
N MET A 1 -27.54 1.35 48.27
CA MET A 1 -26.55 0.63 47.44
C MET A 1 -26.70 1.16 46.00
N ASP A 2 -26.58 2.49 45.87
CA ASP A 2 -27.22 3.29 44.82
C ASP A 2 -26.23 4.31 44.22
N ARG A 3 -25.02 3.88 43.86
CA ARG A 3 -24.03 4.81 43.28
C ARG A 3 -23.13 4.25 42.18
N TRP A 4 -23.52 3.16 41.54
CA TRP A 4 -22.74 2.55 40.42
C TRP A 4 -23.52 2.33 39.12
N ARG A 5 -24.75 2.86 38.99
CA ARG A 5 -25.63 2.67 37.81
C ARG A 5 -25.77 3.89 36.88
N LEU A 6 -24.88 4.90 36.95
CA LEU A 6 -25.08 6.19 36.26
C LEU A 6 -23.84 6.82 35.59
N ARG A 7 -22.84 6.04 35.16
CA ARG A 7 -21.66 6.59 34.43
C ARG A 7 -21.19 5.84 33.19
N MET A 8 -22.06 5.05 32.53
CA MET A 8 -21.77 4.39 31.25
C MET A 8 -22.83 4.69 30.16
N VAL A 9 -23.40 5.90 30.14
CA VAL A 9 -24.38 6.34 29.12
C VAL A 9 -24.08 7.74 28.54
N ARG A 10 -22.90 8.32 28.78
CA ARG A 10 -22.48 9.55 28.08
C ARG A 10 -21.03 9.45 27.64
N GLY A 11 -20.88 9.08 26.38
CA GLY A 11 -19.62 8.99 25.66
C GLY A 11 -19.95 8.54 24.26
N GLY A 12 -20.51 9.44 23.45
CA GLY A 12 -20.74 9.21 22.03
C GLY A 12 -19.40 8.92 21.37
N MET A 13 -19.12 7.64 21.14
CA MET A 13 -17.95 7.21 20.39
C MET A 13 -18.32 7.39 18.91
N HIS A 14 -18.00 8.58 18.42
CA HIS A 14 -18.24 9.00 17.05
C HIS A 14 -17.51 8.09 16.06
N SER A 15 -18.25 7.78 15.01
CA SER A 15 -18.07 6.86 13.90
C SER A 15 -17.07 7.30 12.81
N HIS A 16 -15.93 7.91 13.17
CA HIS A 16 -14.95 8.44 12.20
C HIS A 16 -13.60 7.70 12.16
N VAL A 17 -13.61 6.37 12.35
CA VAL A 17 -12.36 5.59 12.55
C VAL A 17 -12.24 4.39 11.60
N LEU A 18 -12.89 4.42 10.44
CA LEU A 18 -12.75 3.34 9.45
C LEU A 18 -12.39 3.85 8.05
N CYS A 19 -12.78 5.08 7.68
CA CYS A 19 -12.37 5.68 6.40
C CYS A 19 -10.92 6.20 6.34
N SER A 20 -10.17 6.19 7.46
CA SER A 20 -8.78 6.67 7.52
C SER A 20 -7.75 5.58 7.89
N TRP A 21 -7.95 4.28 7.63
CA TRP A 21 -7.23 3.23 8.38
C TRP A 21 -6.37 2.22 7.60
N LEU A 22 -5.79 2.61 6.46
CA LEU A 22 -4.64 1.85 5.92
C LEU A 22 -3.32 2.63 5.85
N VAL A 23 -3.31 3.93 6.19
CA VAL A 23 -2.12 4.76 6.44
C VAL A 23 -2.61 6.02 7.18
N PRO A 24 -2.87 6.00 8.52
CA PRO A 24 -1.91 6.51 9.54
C PRO A 24 -2.19 6.12 11.02
N TRP A 25 -1.20 5.66 11.80
CA TRP A 25 -1.24 5.89 13.27
C TRP A 25 0.10 6.01 14.00
N VAL A 26 1.25 6.17 13.33
CA VAL A 26 2.54 6.31 14.07
C VAL A 26 3.46 7.45 13.60
N GLN A 27 3.21 8.15 12.49
CA GLN A 27 4.20 9.14 12.00
C GLN A 27 4.16 10.55 12.62
N SER A 28 3.22 10.89 13.52
CA SER A 28 3.09 12.28 13.99
C SER A 28 4.17 12.77 14.98
N HIS A 29 5.12 11.93 15.42
CA HIS A 29 6.08 12.34 16.47
C HIS A 29 7.56 12.38 16.08
N ILE A 30 7.98 12.04 14.85
CA ILE A 30 9.44 11.85 14.59
C ILE A 30 9.97 12.54 13.32
N LEU A 31 9.16 13.18 12.47
CA LEU A 31 9.68 13.83 11.26
C LEU A 31 10.18 15.29 11.43
N SER A 32 10.23 15.83 12.66
CA SER A 32 10.98 17.06 12.92
C SER A 32 12.44 16.74 13.27
N ARG A 33 13.33 16.59 12.28
CA ARG A 33 14.72 17.09 12.31
C ARG A 33 15.50 16.66 11.05
N ARG A 34 16.18 17.64 10.46
CA ARG A 34 17.11 17.56 9.31
C ARG A 34 18.18 16.45 9.47
N PRO A 35 18.81 16.00 8.38
CA PRO A 35 19.81 14.94 8.41
C PRO A 35 21.10 15.46 9.05
N LEU A 36 21.30 15.15 10.33
CA LEU A 36 22.56 15.30 11.03
C LEU A 36 22.94 13.93 11.58
N GLN A 37 24.09 13.44 11.12
CA GLN A 37 24.90 12.35 11.65
C GLN A 37 24.19 11.41 12.63
N ILE A 38 23.93 10.20 12.16
CA ILE A 38 23.39 9.06 12.89
C ILE A 38 24.25 8.79 14.15
N LYS A 39 23.87 9.39 15.28
CA LYS A 39 24.22 8.88 16.60
C LYS A 39 23.16 7.86 16.99
N ARG A 40 23.57 6.58 17.01
CA ARG A 40 22.93 5.44 17.68
C ARG A 40 22.43 5.86 19.08
N LYS A 41 21.20 6.38 19.25
CA LYS A 41 20.68 6.63 20.62
C LYS A 41 19.17 6.79 20.78
N TRP A 42 18.36 6.21 19.90
CA TRP A 42 16.91 6.18 20.11
C TRP A 42 16.39 4.75 19.87
N TRP A 43 15.68 4.21 20.88
CA TRP A 43 14.90 2.95 20.91
C TRP A 43 15.42 1.59 21.47
N PRO A 44 16.32 1.46 22.48
CA PRO A 44 16.64 0.11 23.00
C PRO A 44 15.56 -0.51 23.92
N ASP A 45 14.97 0.22 24.87
CA ASP A 45 14.36 -0.46 26.04
C ASP A 45 12.83 -0.63 26.02
N GLN A 46 12.10 0.17 25.24
CA GLN A 46 10.62 0.14 25.21
C GLN A 46 10.05 -0.72 24.07
N HIS A 47 10.76 -0.85 22.96
CA HIS A 47 10.29 -1.57 21.78
C HIS A 47 9.89 -3.03 22.09
N PRO A 48 10.74 -3.83 22.78
CA PRO A 48 10.40 -5.22 23.04
C PRO A 48 9.21 -5.37 23.99
N ARG A 49 9.01 -4.42 24.91
CA ARG A 49 7.88 -4.44 25.84
C ARG A 49 6.57 -4.16 25.12
N LEU A 50 6.55 -3.16 24.23
CA LEU A 50 5.38 -2.82 23.44
C LEU A 50 4.99 -3.95 22.48
N LEU A 51 5.96 -4.63 21.87
CA LEU A 51 5.71 -5.80 21.02
C LEU A 51 5.06 -6.94 21.82
N ARG A 52 5.64 -7.32 22.97
CA ARG A 52 5.06 -8.35 23.86
C ARG A 52 3.66 -7.99 24.32
N GLN A 53 3.41 -6.70 24.60
CA GLN A 53 2.07 -6.23 24.95
C GLN A 53 1.10 -6.39 23.77
N GLY A 54 1.52 -6.03 22.56
CA GLY A 54 0.75 -6.25 21.33
C GLY A 54 0.40 -7.72 21.12
N GLU A 55 1.37 -8.61 21.26
CA GLU A 55 1.19 -10.07 21.17
C GLU A 55 0.21 -10.58 22.23
N SER A 56 0.33 -10.14 23.49
CA SER A 56 -0.58 -10.55 24.55
C SER A 56 -2.02 -10.08 24.28
N CYS A 57 -2.19 -8.84 23.82
CA CYS A 57 -3.51 -8.30 23.44
C CYS A 57 -4.11 -9.09 22.27
N TYR A 58 -3.29 -9.39 21.25
CA TYR A 58 -3.71 -10.16 20.10
C TYR A 58 -4.11 -11.58 20.48
N ALA A 59 -3.33 -12.26 21.33
CA ALA A 59 -3.65 -13.60 21.83
C ALA A 59 -4.99 -13.64 22.59
N LEU A 60 -5.30 -12.61 23.38
CA LEU A 60 -6.60 -12.47 24.04
C LEU A 60 -7.74 -12.22 23.04
N ALA A 61 -7.49 -11.44 21.99
CA ALA A 61 -8.46 -11.22 20.91
C ALA A 61 -8.76 -12.53 20.15
N CYS A 62 -7.74 -13.32 19.80
CA CYS A 62 -7.89 -14.60 19.10
C CYS A 62 -8.80 -15.59 19.84
N ARG A 63 -8.78 -15.61 21.19
CA ARG A 63 -9.68 -16.45 22.01
C ARG A 63 -11.16 -16.14 21.80
N ARG A 64 -11.48 -14.92 21.32
CA ARG A 64 -12.86 -14.46 21.08
C ARG A 64 -13.23 -14.48 19.61
N LEU A 65 -12.27 -14.50 18.68
CA LEU A 65 -12.53 -14.47 17.23
C LEU A 65 -13.43 -15.62 16.78
N GLY A 66 -13.20 -16.84 17.30
CA GLY A 66 -14.02 -18.02 16.98
C GLY A 66 -15.48 -17.95 17.47
N LEU A 67 -15.81 -17.02 18.37
CA LEU A 67 -17.17 -16.82 18.90
C LEU A 67 -17.94 -15.73 18.16
N LEU A 68 -17.31 -15.08 17.17
CA LEU A 68 -17.93 -14.00 16.41
C LEU A 68 -19.07 -14.52 15.54
N LYS A 69 -20.19 -13.81 15.56
CA LYS A 69 -21.30 -14.03 14.64
C LYS A 69 -21.01 -13.35 13.30
N HIS A 70 -21.66 -13.80 12.23
CA HIS A 70 -21.60 -13.19 10.90
C HIS A 70 -22.23 -11.79 10.86
N THR A 71 -21.54 -10.81 11.43
CA THR A 71 -21.93 -9.40 11.52
C THR A 71 -20.81 -8.53 10.96
N ILE A 72 -21.12 -7.26 10.69
CA ILE A 72 -20.13 -6.25 10.28
C ILE A 72 -19.00 -6.13 11.31
N LEU A 73 -19.34 -6.16 12.62
CA LEU A 73 -18.33 -6.17 13.68
C LEU A 73 -17.43 -7.41 13.61
N GLY A 74 -18.01 -8.58 13.34
CA GLY A 74 -17.23 -9.81 13.14
C GLY A 74 -16.25 -9.68 11.97
N ALA A 75 -16.71 -9.12 10.85
CA ALA A 75 -15.87 -8.83 9.69
C ALA A 75 -14.73 -7.84 10.03
N GLN A 76 -15.03 -6.76 10.76
CA GLN A 76 -14.02 -5.80 11.23
C GLN A 76 -12.96 -6.45 12.12
N CYS A 77 -13.38 -7.30 13.07
CA CYS A 77 -12.45 -8.01 13.95
C CYS A 77 -11.49 -8.91 13.15
N TYR A 78 -12.01 -9.66 12.17
CA TYR A 78 -11.16 -10.46 11.28
C TYR A 78 -10.24 -9.61 10.42
N PHE A 79 -10.74 -8.47 9.90
CA PHE A 79 -9.93 -7.55 9.12
C PHE A 79 -8.76 -6.97 9.94
N TYR A 80 -9.01 -6.45 11.14
CA TYR A 80 -7.94 -5.93 12.00
C TYR A 80 -6.98 -7.03 12.48
N SER A 81 -7.49 -8.25 12.67
CA SER A 81 -6.63 -9.40 12.93
C SER A 81 -5.67 -9.68 11.76
N ALA A 82 -6.17 -9.62 10.53
CA ALA A 82 -5.34 -9.77 9.34
C ALA A 82 -4.29 -8.65 9.21
N VAL A 83 -4.68 -7.40 9.50
CA VAL A 83 -3.76 -6.26 9.54
C VAL A 83 -2.64 -6.52 10.56
N TYR A 84 -2.97 -6.91 11.79
CA TYR A 84 -1.96 -7.25 12.80
C TYR A 84 -0.99 -8.34 12.32
N LEU A 85 -1.51 -9.38 11.66
CA LEU A 85 -0.69 -10.47 11.10
C LEU A 85 0.26 -9.97 10.01
N MET A 86 -0.15 -8.97 9.20
CA MET A 86 0.76 -8.33 8.23
C MET A 86 1.90 -7.54 8.91
N TYR A 87 1.61 -6.85 10.02
CA TYR A 87 2.64 -6.14 10.82
C TYR A 87 3.66 -7.06 11.49
N THR A 88 3.33 -8.35 11.60
CA THR A 88 4.12 -9.39 12.26
C THR A 88 4.62 -10.47 11.29
N PHE A 89 4.69 -10.15 9.99
CA PHE A 89 5.26 -11.03 8.95
C PHE A 89 4.54 -12.38 8.79
N ALA A 90 3.23 -12.45 9.06
CA ALA A 90 2.42 -13.65 8.92
C ALA A 90 1.40 -13.55 7.75
N PRO A 91 1.85 -13.37 6.48
CA PRO A 91 0.97 -13.05 5.34
C PRO A 91 -0.05 -14.15 5.00
N LEU A 92 0.29 -15.42 5.19
CA LEU A 92 -0.63 -16.55 4.90
C LEU A 92 -1.76 -16.60 5.92
N GLN A 93 -1.46 -16.35 7.19
CA GLN A 93 -2.48 -16.23 8.23
C GLN A 93 -3.31 -14.97 7.99
N ALA A 94 -2.66 -13.85 7.66
CA ALA A 94 -3.35 -12.60 7.32
C ALA A 94 -4.34 -12.81 6.17
N TRP A 95 -3.93 -13.48 5.09
CA TRP A 95 -4.80 -13.81 3.97
C TRP A 95 -6.03 -14.62 4.41
N ASN A 96 -5.85 -15.67 5.22
CA ASN A 96 -6.98 -16.43 5.76
C ASN A 96 -7.96 -15.53 6.53
N HIS A 97 -7.45 -14.62 7.36
CA HIS A 97 -8.29 -13.69 8.12
C HIS A 97 -8.94 -12.63 7.22
N PHE A 98 -8.29 -12.16 6.14
CA PHE A 98 -8.92 -11.29 5.14
C PHE A 98 -10.06 -12.01 4.42
N CYS A 99 -9.87 -13.27 4.01
CA CYS A 99 -10.94 -14.07 3.41
C CYS A 99 -12.10 -14.28 4.39
N GLN A 100 -11.83 -14.53 5.68
CA GLN A 100 -12.86 -14.65 6.71
C GLN A 100 -13.62 -13.33 6.90
N ALA A 101 -12.92 -12.19 6.94
CA ALA A 101 -13.55 -10.88 7.00
C ALA A 101 -14.51 -10.66 5.82
N SER A 102 -14.08 -11.02 4.62
CA SER A 102 -14.90 -10.97 3.40
C SER A 102 -16.11 -11.89 3.44
N THR A 103 -15.97 -13.12 3.93
CA THR A 103 -17.09 -14.05 4.08
C THR A 103 -18.10 -13.54 5.11
N PHE A 104 -17.63 -13.01 6.25
CA PHE A 104 -18.49 -12.41 7.27
C PHE A 104 -19.24 -11.20 6.71
N TYR A 105 -18.55 -10.35 5.96
CA TYR A 105 -19.16 -9.23 5.26
C TYR A 105 -20.25 -9.72 4.29
N GLN A 106 -19.93 -10.66 3.40
CA GLN A 106 -20.88 -11.23 2.43
C GLN A 106 -22.16 -11.77 3.09
N LEU A 107 -22.02 -12.55 4.15
CA LEU A 107 -23.15 -13.16 4.85
C LEU A 107 -23.99 -12.12 5.59
N SER A 108 -23.36 -11.15 6.25
CA SER A 108 -24.06 -10.04 6.89
C SER A 108 -24.80 -9.18 5.87
N PHE A 109 -24.17 -8.84 4.73
CA PHE A 109 -24.76 -8.06 3.66
C PHE A 109 -25.99 -8.74 3.07
N ARG A 110 -25.89 -10.04 2.72
CA ARG A 110 -27.05 -10.82 2.22
C ARG A 110 -28.21 -10.89 3.22
N THR A 111 -27.90 -10.93 4.51
CA THR A 111 -28.93 -10.92 5.56
C THR A 111 -29.61 -9.55 5.65
N LEU A 112 -28.83 -8.47 5.59
CA LEU A 112 -29.34 -7.10 5.63
C LEU A 112 -30.12 -6.71 4.36
N SER A 113 -29.65 -7.10 3.17
CA SER A 113 -30.35 -6.83 1.90
C SER A 113 -31.74 -7.47 1.84
N LYS A 114 -31.92 -8.66 2.43
CA LYS A 114 -33.23 -9.32 2.54
C LYS A 114 -34.19 -8.62 3.50
N VAL A 115 -33.67 -7.86 4.46
CA VAL A 115 -34.46 -7.13 5.47
C VAL A 115 -34.74 -5.69 5.03
N SER A 116 -33.94 -5.15 4.10
CA SER A 116 -33.95 -3.75 3.64
C SER A 116 -34.83 -3.49 2.41
N GLU A 117 -35.99 -4.13 2.29
CA GLU A 117 -37.04 -3.69 1.34
C GLU A 117 -37.83 -2.47 1.83
N THR A 118 -37.61 -2.01 3.06
CA THR A 118 -38.21 -0.78 3.60
C THR A 118 -37.18 0.36 3.71
N PRO A 119 -37.33 1.48 2.98
CA PRO A 119 -36.35 2.56 2.98
C PRO A 119 -36.45 3.38 4.26
N ARG A 120 -35.41 3.34 5.11
CA ARG A 120 -35.27 4.26 6.26
C ARG A 120 -34.32 5.40 5.91
N LEU A 121 -34.89 6.59 5.73
CA LEU A 121 -34.22 7.88 5.58
C LEU A 121 -33.85 8.43 6.97
N ASP A 122 -32.76 7.94 7.56
CA ASP A 122 -32.17 8.53 8.78
C ASP A 122 -30.66 8.71 8.61
N GLY A 123 -30.08 9.81 9.09
CA GLY A 123 -28.64 10.11 8.99
C GLY A 123 -27.70 9.06 9.63
N LEU A 124 -28.21 8.25 10.57
CA LEU A 124 -27.52 7.07 11.12
C LEU A 124 -27.30 5.97 10.06
N SER A 125 -28.18 5.87 9.07
CA SER A 125 -28.09 4.96 7.93
C SER A 125 -26.92 5.29 7.00
N LEU A 126 -26.62 6.59 6.80
CA LEU A 126 -25.51 7.04 5.96
C LEU A 126 -24.14 6.68 6.53
N THR A 127 -23.98 6.87 7.85
CA THR A 127 -22.74 6.51 8.54
C THR A 127 -22.52 5.01 8.48
N HIS A 128 -23.55 4.21 8.79
CA HIS A 128 -23.47 2.75 8.72
C HIS A 128 -23.11 2.27 7.31
N ARG A 129 -23.75 2.84 6.28
CA ARG A 129 -23.43 2.55 4.86
C ARG A 129 -21.98 2.89 4.51
N ARG A 130 -21.44 4.02 4.97
CA ARG A 130 -20.04 4.40 4.74
C ARG A 130 -19.06 3.41 5.36
N LEU A 131 -19.34 2.96 6.59
CA LEU A 131 -18.52 1.95 7.28
C LEU A 131 -18.53 0.61 6.53
N GLU A 132 -19.70 0.19 6.04
CA GLU A 132 -19.84 -1.01 5.21
C GLU A 132 -19.07 -0.90 3.90
N GLN A 133 -19.20 0.25 3.21
CA GLN A 133 -18.46 0.54 1.97
C GLN A 133 -16.95 0.46 2.18
N SER A 134 -16.45 1.15 3.21
CA SER A 134 -15.03 1.17 3.54
C SER A 134 -14.51 -0.24 3.86
N LEU A 135 -15.28 -1.03 4.60
CA LEU A 135 -14.91 -2.40 4.95
C LEU A 135 -14.86 -3.32 3.72
N TYR A 136 -15.89 -3.29 2.86
CA TYR A 136 -15.92 -4.05 1.61
C TYR A 136 -14.66 -3.82 0.78
N TRP A 137 -14.39 -2.55 0.55
CA TRP A 137 -13.28 -2.10 -0.27
C TRP A 137 -11.94 -2.47 0.36
N SER A 138 -11.77 -2.25 1.66
CA SER A 138 -10.55 -2.66 2.38
C SER A 138 -10.31 -4.16 2.29
N CYS A 139 -11.32 -5.00 2.51
CA CYS A 139 -11.23 -6.45 2.37
C CYS A 139 -10.87 -6.86 0.93
N PHE A 140 -11.57 -6.30 -0.07
CA PHE A 140 -11.32 -6.57 -1.49
C PHE A 140 -9.88 -6.21 -1.88
N LYS A 141 -9.40 -5.04 -1.46
CA LYS A 141 -8.02 -4.59 -1.71
C LYS A 141 -7.01 -5.56 -1.10
N SER A 142 -7.14 -5.87 0.19
CA SER A 142 -6.20 -6.73 0.91
C SER A 142 -6.13 -8.15 0.34
N GLU A 143 -7.27 -8.75 -0.04
CA GLU A 143 -7.26 -10.06 -0.71
C GLU A 143 -6.55 -10.01 -2.07
N CYS A 144 -6.72 -8.92 -2.82
CA CYS A 144 -6.08 -8.76 -4.13
C CYS A 144 -4.57 -8.53 -4.03
N GLU A 145 -4.05 -7.98 -2.93
CA GLU A 145 -2.62 -7.71 -2.74
C GLU A 145 -1.80 -8.98 -2.51
N ILE A 146 -2.34 -9.94 -1.75
CA ILE A 146 -1.61 -11.17 -1.40
C ILE A 146 -1.57 -12.18 -2.56
N ARG A 147 -2.37 -11.98 -3.62
CA ARG A 147 -2.39 -12.80 -4.87
C ARG A 147 -2.55 -14.31 -4.64
N LEU A 148 -3.31 -14.67 -3.62
CA LEU A 148 -3.76 -16.03 -3.33
C LEU A 148 -5.21 -16.22 -3.81
N PRO A 149 -5.77 -17.45 -3.80
CA PRO A 149 -7.18 -17.67 -4.14
C PRO A 149 -8.11 -16.71 -3.37
N GLN A 150 -9.13 -16.20 -4.04
CA GLN A 150 -10.01 -15.17 -3.46
C GLN A 150 -11.29 -15.77 -2.89
N SER A 151 -11.83 -15.15 -1.84
CA SER A 151 -13.08 -15.54 -1.15
C SER A 151 -14.35 -15.34 -1.97
N GLY A 152 -14.24 -14.78 -3.19
CA GLY A 152 -15.37 -14.42 -4.04
C GLY A 152 -16.02 -13.09 -3.67
N ILE A 153 -15.43 -12.26 -2.80
CA ILE A 153 -15.96 -10.92 -2.48
C ILE A 153 -16.20 -10.04 -3.71
N ALA A 154 -15.41 -10.25 -4.77
CA ALA A 154 -15.56 -9.59 -6.06
C ALA A 154 -16.89 -9.89 -6.79
N SER A 155 -17.57 -10.99 -6.43
CA SER A 155 -18.83 -11.42 -7.04
C SER A 155 -20.07 -10.77 -6.42
N ILE A 156 -19.90 -9.98 -5.35
CA ILE A 156 -21.01 -9.20 -4.80
C ILE A 156 -21.29 -8.04 -5.75
N GLU A 157 -22.49 -7.99 -6.31
CA GLU A 157 -23.02 -6.78 -6.95
C GLU A 157 -23.30 -5.74 -5.87
N TYR A 158 -22.25 -5.07 -5.41
CA TYR A 158 -22.40 -4.05 -4.39
C TYR A 158 -23.06 -2.80 -5.01
N PRO A 159 -24.24 -2.35 -4.52
CA PRO A 159 -25.09 -1.38 -5.22
C PRO A 159 -24.53 0.05 -5.27
N HIS A 160 -23.40 0.31 -4.62
CA HIS A 160 -22.70 1.60 -4.69
C HIS A 160 -21.29 1.35 -5.22
N LEU A 161 -21.17 1.35 -6.55
CA LEU A 161 -19.97 0.98 -7.31
C LEU A 161 -18.74 1.83 -6.98
N PHE A 162 -18.93 2.97 -6.33
CA PHE A 162 -17.89 3.81 -5.77
C PHE A 162 -18.40 4.42 -4.46
N PRO A 163 -17.55 4.62 -3.43
CA PRO A 163 -17.92 5.49 -2.34
C PRO A 163 -18.35 6.83 -2.96
N SER A 164 -19.46 7.42 -2.52
CA SER A 164 -19.85 8.71 -3.09
C SER A 164 -18.94 9.77 -2.49
N PRO A 165 -18.32 10.67 -3.29
CA PRO A 165 -17.72 11.87 -2.72
C PRO A 165 -18.82 12.59 -1.96
N GLN A 166 -18.50 13.18 -0.80
CA GLN A 166 -19.50 13.95 -0.08
C GLN A 166 -20.07 15.00 -1.05
N SER A 167 -21.37 14.93 -1.35
CA SER A 167 -22.04 16.07 -1.96
C SER A 167 -21.87 17.22 -0.99
N HIS A 168 -21.32 18.34 -1.47
CA HIS A 168 -21.37 19.63 -0.80
C HIS A 168 -22.85 20.00 -0.57
N SER A 169 -23.47 19.41 0.45
CA SER A 169 -24.86 19.64 0.83
C SER A 169 -24.90 19.77 2.35
N ARG A 170 -24.22 20.82 2.81
CA ARG A 170 -24.69 21.61 3.95
C ARG A 170 -24.96 23.03 3.43
N ASN A 171 -26.14 23.18 2.84
CA ASN A 171 -26.95 24.41 2.79
C ASN A 171 -26.21 25.74 2.90
N PHE A 172 -25.88 26.33 1.76
CA PHE A 172 -25.88 27.80 1.56
C PHE A 172 -27.33 28.33 1.52
N SER A 173 -28.14 28.03 2.54
CA SER A 173 -29.48 28.57 2.66
C SER A 173 -29.79 29.03 4.07
N GLY A 174 -29.63 30.34 4.27
CA GLY A 174 -30.43 31.11 5.22
C GLY A 174 -29.72 31.52 6.50
N ARG A 175 -28.90 32.58 6.44
CA ARG A 175 -28.93 33.66 7.44
C ARG A 175 -28.48 34.96 6.78
N THR A 176 -29.46 35.67 6.23
CA THR A 176 -29.36 37.12 6.06
C THR A 176 -29.19 37.75 7.44
N LEU A 177 -28.29 38.74 7.52
CA LEU A 177 -28.40 40.01 8.24
C LEU A 177 -27.15 40.38 9.05
N HIS A 178 -26.69 41.58 8.74
CA HIS A 178 -26.00 42.55 9.59
C HIS A 178 -24.70 42.14 10.28
N GLY A 179 -23.68 42.95 10.02
CA GLY A 179 -22.36 42.83 10.64
C GLY A 179 -22.42 42.88 12.16
N SER A 180 -21.67 41.99 12.80
CA SER A 180 -20.95 42.25 14.04
C SER A 180 -20.00 41.07 14.30
N GLU A 181 -18.72 41.43 14.36
CA GLU A 181 -17.62 40.89 15.17
C GLU A 181 -17.34 39.37 15.28
N MET A 182 -16.10 39.06 14.90
CA MET A 182 -15.32 37.85 15.16
C MET A 182 -15.50 37.27 16.58
N LEU A 183 -16.01 36.04 16.65
CA LEU A 183 -15.60 35.06 17.66
C LEU A 183 -15.41 33.71 16.96
N SER A 184 -14.16 33.28 16.81
CA SER A 184 -13.79 32.00 16.19
C SER A 184 -14.21 30.84 17.11
N ASP A 185 -15.25 30.10 16.72
CA ASP A 185 -15.67 28.86 17.38
C ASP A 185 -14.74 27.68 16.99
N PRO A 186 -14.02 27.04 17.93
CA PRO A 186 -13.07 25.95 17.63
C PRO A 186 -13.71 24.69 17.01
N GLY A 187 -15.04 24.52 17.08
CA GLY A 187 -15.74 23.34 16.59
C GLY A 187 -15.86 23.24 15.06
N LEU A 188 -15.85 24.37 14.34
CA LEU A 188 -16.04 24.40 12.88
C LEU A 188 -14.78 24.00 12.10
N MET A 189 -13.57 24.26 12.64
CA MET A 189 -12.32 23.88 11.97
C MET A 189 -12.05 22.37 12.02
N GLN A 190 -12.54 21.69 13.05
CA GLN A 190 -12.35 20.25 13.21
C GLN A 190 -13.26 19.41 12.29
N ASP A 191 -14.39 19.99 11.83
CA ASP A 191 -15.29 19.36 10.86
C ASP A 191 -14.74 19.53 9.42
N SER A 192 -14.16 20.70 9.09
CA SER A 192 -13.54 20.92 7.78
C SER A 192 -12.32 20.04 7.53
N ASP A 193 -11.46 19.84 8.53
CA ASP A 193 -10.28 18.97 8.40
C ASP A 193 -10.65 17.50 8.22
N LYS A 194 -11.75 17.06 8.83
CA LYS A 194 -12.28 15.70 8.66
C LYS A 194 -12.84 15.48 7.27
N ASP A 195 -13.64 16.42 6.77
CA ASP A 195 -14.22 16.33 5.42
C ASP A 195 -13.13 16.31 4.34
N LEU A 196 -12.08 17.14 4.50
CA LEU A 196 -10.89 17.14 3.65
C LEU A 196 -10.13 15.80 3.69
N ASN A 197 -9.99 15.17 4.86
CA ASN A 197 -9.28 13.90 4.98
C ASN A 197 -10.09 12.72 4.41
N GLU A 198 -11.42 12.76 4.53
CA GLU A 198 -12.34 11.79 3.91
C GLU A 198 -12.31 11.91 2.38
N GLU A 199 -12.34 13.12 1.84
CA GLU A 199 -12.21 13.39 0.40
C GLU A 199 -10.88 12.87 -0.17
N LYS A 200 -9.78 13.08 0.55
CA LYS A 200 -8.46 12.53 0.18
C LYS A 200 -8.47 11.00 0.16
N SER A 201 -9.01 10.39 1.21
CA SER A 201 -9.11 8.92 1.30
C SER A 201 -9.97 8.35 0.17
N TRP A 202 -11.02 9.08 -0.23
CA TRP A 202 -11.87 8.76 -1.37
C TRP A 202 -11.11 8.79 -2.71
N TYR A 203 -10.40 9.89 -2.99
CA TYR A 203 -9.57 10.01 -4.20
C TYR A 203 -8.47 8.95 -4.28
N TYR A 204 -7.83 8.66 -3.14
CA TYR A 204 -6.87 7.56 -3.03
C TYR A 204 -7.49 6.23 -3.42
N TYR A 205 -8.71 5.95 -2.95
CA TYR A 205 -9.37 4.68 -3.23
C TYR A 205 -9.72 4.51 -4.72
N LEU A 206 -10.27 5.55 -5.33
CA LEU A 206 -10.51 5.58 -6.78
C LEU A 206 -9.22 5.38 -7.57
N THR A 207 -8.17 6.03 -7.10
CA THR A 207 -6.83 5.93 -7.66
C THR A 207 -6.33 4.49 -7.65
N GLU A 208 -6.39 3.85 -6.50
CA GLU A 208 -5.95 2.47 -6.32
C GLU A 208 -6.71 1.48 -7.21
N VAL A 209 -8.04 1.67 -7.37
CA VAL A 209 -8.85 0.83 -8.26
C VAL A 209 -8.44 0.99 -9.72
N ALA A 210 -8.24 2.22 -10.18
CA ALA A 210 -7.82 2.50 -11.55
C ALA A 210 -6.42 1.93 -11.83
N LEU A 211 -5.45 2.21 -10.94
CA LEU A 211 -4.10 1.66 -11.01
C LEU A 211 -4.09 0.14 -10.99
N ARG A 212 -4.92 -0.49 -10.16
CA ARG A 212 -5.05 -1.94 -10.10
C ARG A 212 -5.56 -2.54 -11.41
N ARG A 213 -6.52 -1.90 -12.09
CA ARG A 213 -6.99 -2.37 -13.41
C ARG A 213 -5.87 -2.38 -14.45
N ILE A 214 -5.08 -1.30 -14.49
CA ILE A 214 -3.91 -1.21 -15.38
C ILE A 214 -2.87 -2.25 -14.99
N SER A 215 -2.55 -2.38 -13.69
CA SER A 215 -1.62 -3.37 -13.15
C SER A 215 -1.99 -4.79 -13.59
N ASN A 216 -3.27 -5.16 -13.44
CA ASN A 216 -3.75 -6.50 -13.79
C ASN A 216 -3.65 -6.76 -15.31
N ARG A 217 -3.85 -5.73 -16.14
CA ARG A 217 -3.65 -5.84 -17.59
C ARG A 217 -2.17 -6.05 -17.91
N ILE A 218 -1.25 -5.31 -17.29
CA ILE A 218 0.20 -5.52 -17.41
C ILE A 218 0.55 -6.96 -17.03
N LEU A 219 0.13 -7.42 -15.85
CA LEU A 219 0.43 -8.78 -15.39
C LEU A 219 -0.10 -9.86 -16.34
N ARG A 220 -1.34 -9.70 -16.86
CA ARG A 220 -1.92 -10.65 -17.82
C ARG A 220 -1.23 -10.63 -19.18
N THR A 221 -0.68 -9.50 -19.60
CA THR A 221 0.02 -9.37 -20.88
C THR A 221 1.43 -9.90 -20.80
N PHE A 222 2.19 -9.54 -19.76
CA PHE A 222 3.63 -9.79 -19.69
C PHE A 222 4.01 -11.00 -18.82
N TYR A 223 3.13 -11.48 -17.93
CA TYR A 223 3.45 -12.50 -16.92
C TYR A 223 2.47 -13.68 -16.92
N ARG A 224 1.71 -13.85 -18.01
CA ARG A 224 0.80 -15.00 -18.15
C ARG A 224 1.56 -16.30 -18.41
N GLN A 225 2.63 -16.21 -19.19
CA GLN A 225 3.56 -17.31 -19.45
C GLN A 225 4.84 -17.10 -18.64
N ASP A 226 5.76 -18.06 -18.72
CA ASP A 226 7.06 -17.94 -18.07
C ASP A 226 7.97 -16.90 -18.76
N HIS A 227 9.17 -16.73 -18.20
CA HIS A 227 10.17 -15.78 -18.69
C HIS A 227 10.72 -16.11 -20.08
N THR A 228 10.40 -17.28 -20.66
CA THR A 228 10.91 -17.66 -21.99
C THR A 228 10.26 -16.84 -23.10
N ASP A 229 9.02 -16.38 -22.91
CA ASP A 229 8.33 -15.47 -23.82
C ASP A 229 9.08 -14.13 -23.99
N TRP A 230 9.80 -13.70 -22.96
CA TRP A 230 10.58 -12.46 -23.00
C TRP A 230 11.81 -12.56 -23.91
N LYS A 231 12.15 -13.75 -24.42
CA LYS A 231 13.15 -13.89 -25.50
C LYS A 231 12.65 -13.29 -26.81
N ASN A 232 11.34 -13.30 -27.06
CA ASN A 232 10.74 -12.64 -28.23
C ASN A 232 10.13 -11.29 -27.81
N ILE A 233 10.99 -10.32 -27.46
CA ILE A 233 10.56 -9.06 -26.83
C ILE A 233 9.96 -8.04 -27.79
N LEU A 234 10.30 -8.11 -29.09
CA LEU A 234 9.94 -7.08 -30.08
C LEU A 234 8.43 -6.82 -30.18
N PRO A 235 7.54 -7.84 -30.23
CA PRO A 235 6.09 -7.62 -30.27
C PRO A 235 5.53 -6.94 -29.01
N LEU A 236 6.26 -6.99 -27.90
CA LEU A 236 5.84 -6.44 -26.61
C LEU A 236 6.12 -4.93 -26.49
N ILE A 237 7.03 -4.38 -27.32
CA ILE A 237 7.40 -2.96 -27.33
C ILE A 237 6.19 -2.03 -27.55
N PRO A 238 5.39 -2.16 -28.63
CA PRO A 238 4.27 -1.25 -28.86
C PRO A 238 3.22 -1.35 -27.74
N ILE A 239 3.02 -2.55 -27.18
CA ILE A 239 2.09 -2.78 -26.07
C ILE A 239 2.60 -2.07 -24.80
N ALA A 240 3.90 -2.13 -24.52
CA ALA A 240 4.47 -1.43 -23.39
C ALA A 240 4.37 0.09 -23.53
N LYS A 241 4.59 0.64 -24.73
CA LYS A 241 4.43 2.07 -25.01
C LYS A 241 2.99 2.54 -24.83
N GLU A 242 2.01 1.73 -25.19
CA GLU A 242 0.61 2.02 -24.93
C GLU A 242 0.30 2.05 -23.42
N PHE A 243 0.82 1.10 -22.64
CA PHE A 243 0.67 1.13 -21.18
C PHE A 243 1.42 2.31 -20.54
N GLU A 244 2.61 2.65 -21.01
CA GLU A 244 3.37 3.82 -20.57
C GLU A 244 2.57 5.10 -20.80
N SER A 245 1.99 5.27 -21.98
CA SER A 245 1.10 6.39 -22.30
C SER A 245 -0.10 6.46 -21.35
N GLN A 246 -0.77 5.32 -21.10
CA GLN A 246 -1.89 5.25 -20.15
C GLN A 246 -1.47 5.64 -18.73
N ILE A 247 -0.31 5.16 -18.24
CA ILE A 247 0.21 5.52 -16.92
C ILE A 247 0.55 7.00 -16.85
N LEU A 248 1.19 7.56 -17.88
CA LEU A 248 1.57 8.97 -17.94
C LEU A 248 0.34 9.89 -17.94
N VAL A 249 -0.61 9.66 -18.85
CA VAL A 249 -1.87 10.42 -18.91
C VAL A 249 -2.59 10.33 -17.58
N TRP A 250 -2.68 9.14 -17.00
CA TRP A 250 -3.38 8.97 -15.74
C TRP A 250 -2.66 9.69 -14.59
N SER A 251 -1.32 9.66 -14.57
CA SER A 251 -0.52 10.37 -13.57
C SER A 251 -0.58 11.89 -13.70
N ALA A 252 -0.67 12.42 -14.92
CA ALA A 252 -0.80 13.85 -15.15
C ALA A 252 -2.16 14.39 -14.67
N ASN A 253 -3.19 13.54 -14.63
CA ASN A 253 -4.54 13.88 -14.23
C ASN A 253 -4.84 13.59 -12.74
N PHE A 254 -3.84 13.28 -11.92
CA PHE A 254 -4.06 13.11 -10.49
C PHE A 254 -4.60 14.39 -9.85
N PRO A 255 -5.60 14.29 -8.96
CA PRO A 255 -5.99 15.39 -8.09
C PRO A 255 -4.75 15.92 -7.34
N ARG A 256 -4.63 17.25 -7.20
CA ARG A 256 -3.50 17.88 -6.48
C ARG A 256 -3.27 17.28 -5.09
N ALA A 257 -4.34 16.85 -4.43
CA ALA A 257 -4.30 16.19 -3.13
C ALA A 257 -3.53 14.84 -3.11
N MET A 258 -3.37 14.17 -4.25
CA MET A 258 -2.65 12.90 -4.43
C MET A 258 -1.29 13.08 -5.10
N GLN A 259 -0.95 14.29 -5.56
CA GLN A 259 0.36 14.57 -6.11
C GLN A 259 1.38 14.62 -4.96
N TYR A 260 2.49 13.92 -5.11
CA TYR A 260 3.56 13.92 -4.11
C TYR A 260 4.38 15.20 -4.25
N ASP A 261 4.19 16.14 -3.31
CA ASP A 261 5.00 17.36 -3.23
C ASP A 261 6.04 17.21 -2.11
N VAL A 262 7.31 17.18 -2.52
CA VAL A 262 8.50 17.08 -1.64
C VAL A 262 8.59 18.28 -0.69
N ASN A 263 7.98 19.42 -1.05
CA ASN A 263 8.02 20.66 -0.28
C ASN A 263 6.93 20.75 0.80
N LEU A 264 5.98 19.81 0.84
CA LEU A 264 4.97 19.78 1.90
C LEU A 264 5.58 19.30 3.22
N THR A 265 5.78 20.24 4.13
CA THR A 265 6.29 20.02 5.50
C THR A 265 5.33 19.27 6.41
N GLU A 266 4.09 18.99 5.98
CA GLU A 266 3.05 18.42 6.84
C GLU A 266 3.13 16.88 6.91
N GLY A 267 3.39 16.35 8.10
CA GLY A 267 3.36 14.93 8.44
C GLY A 267 1.95 14.38 8.69
N GLY A 268 1.04 14.57 7.72
CA GLY A 268 -0.36 14.14 7.81
C GLY A 268 -0.74 13.00 6.86
N PRO A 269 -1.96 12.44 6.98
CA PRO A 269 -2.45 11.31 6.16
C PRO A 269 -2.32 11.54 4.64
N SER A 270 -2.45 12.80 4.20
CA SER A 270 -2.25 13.20 2.80
C SER A 270 -0.88 12.80 2.26
N ARG A 271 0.18 12.96 3.05
CA ARG A 271 1.54 12.62 2.64
C ARG A 271 1.72 11.11 2.54
N GLU A 272 1.10 10.36 3.45
CA GLU A 272 1.13 8.90 3.45
C GLU A 272 0.36 8.31 2.26
N LEU A 273 -0.81 8.85 1.92
CA LEU A 273 -1.61 8.44 0.76
C LEU A 273 -0.91 8.77 -0.58
N SER A 274 -0.35 9.97 -0.71
CA SER A 274 0.46 10.34 -1.89
C SER A 274 1.71 9.48 -2.01
N TRP A 275 2.38 9.18 -0.90
CA TRP A 275 3.53 8.27 -0.86
C TRP A 275 3.15 6.84 -1.27
N ALA A 276 2.04 6.31 -0.75
CA ALA A 276 1.53 4.99 -1.11
C ALA A 276 1.20 4.92 -2.62
N THR A 277 0.58 5.96 -3.16
CA THR A 277 0.28 6.09 -4.59
C THR A 277 1.56 6.13 -5.43
N GLY A 278 2.56 6.89 -5.00
CA GLY A 278 3.88 6.93 -5.65
C GLY A 278 4.55 5.55 -5.70
N ASN A 279 4.55 4.83 -4.59
CA ASN A 279 5.10 3.47 -4.52
C ASN A 279 4.35 2.49 -5.43
N ARG A 280 3.03 2.66 -5.57
CA ARG A 280 2.21 1.84 -6.45
C ARG A 280 2.55 2.07 -7.91
N LEU A 281 2.75 3.32 -8.31
CA LEU A 281 3.19 3.67 -9.67
C LEU A 281 4.58 3.10 -9.97
N LEU A 282 5.52 3.22 -9.01
CA LEU A 282 6.86 2.67 -9.14
C LEU A 282 6.83 1.14 -9.30
N GLU A 283 6.01 0.45 -8.52
CA GLU A 283 5.81 -1.00 -8.62
C GLU A 283 5.22 -1.39 -9.99
N MET A 284 4.19 -0.68 -10.46
CA MET A 284 3.58 -0.93 -11.77
C MET A 284 4.56 -0.74 -12.92
N ARG A 285 5.34 0.35 -12.88
CA ARG A 285 6.40 0.64 -13.86
C ARG A 285 7.47 -0.46 -13.82
N SER A 286 7.86 -0.90 -12.64
CA SER A 286 8.81 -2.03 -12.49
C SER A 286 8.29 -3.28 -13.19
N TRP A 287 7.00 -3.64 -13.02
CA TRP A 287 6.42 -4.77 -13.74
C TRP A 287 6.35 -4.55 -15.25
N LEU A 288 6.03 -3.33 -15.70
CA LEU A 288 5.95 -3.00 -17.11
C LEU A 288 7.30 -3.15 -17.82
N TYR A 289 8.37 -2.68 -17.18
CA TYR A 289 9.68 -2.60 -17.83
C TYR A 289 10.59 -3.82 -17.59
N GLN A 290 10.34 -4.62 -16.54
CA GLN A 290 11.14 -5.81 -16.20
C GLN A 290 11.37 -6.78 -17.37
N PRO A 291 10.39 -7.10 -18.25
CA PRO A 291 10.62 -8.01 -19.38
C PRO A 291 11.72 -7.52 -20.32
N PHE A 292 11.82 -6.21 -20.53
CA PHE A 292 12.82 -5.58 -21.41
C PHE A 292 14.21 -5.61 -20.78
N LEU A 293 14.30 -5.36 -19.47
CA LEU A 293 15.55 -5.53 -18.73
C LEU A 293 16.01 -6.99 -18.73
N TYR A 294 15.09 -7.93 -18.49
CA TYR A 294 15.39 -9.35 -18.54
C TYR A 294 15.95 -9.74 -19.92
N HIS A 295 15.30 -9.31 -21.00
CA HIS A 295 15.78 -9.55 -22.35
C HIS A 295 17.18 -8.97 -22.57
N ALA A 296 17.42 -7.73 -22.16
CA ALA A 296 18.73 -7.08 -22.34
C ALA A 296 19.87 -7.81 -21.59
N ILE A 297 19.60 -8.34 -20.39
CA ILE A 297 20.55 -9.12 -19.59
C ILE A 297 20.87 -10.47 -20.26
N HIS A 298 19.85 -11.12 -20.84
CA HIS A 298 19.95 -12.50 -21.35
C HIS A 298 20.11 -12.59 -22.88
N ALA A 299 20.18 -11.47 -23.60
CA ALA A 299 20.38 -11.46 -25.04
C ALA A 299 21.70 -12.14 -25.43
N ASP A 300 21.65 -13.00 -26.45
CA ASP A 300 22.82 -13.66 -27.04
C ASP A 300 23.46 -12.77 -28.11
N THR A 301 24.72 -13.03 -28.48
CA THR A 301 25.44 -12.29 -29.54
C THR A 301 24.73 -12.35 -30.90
N GLN A 302 23.92 -13.39 -31.15
CA GLN A 302 23.10 -13.49 -32.36
C GLN A 302 21.94 -12.48 -32.39
N THR A 303 21.59 -11.91 -31.24
CA THR A 303 20.52 -10.89 -31.08
C THR A 303 21.06 -9.46 -30.94
N ASP A 304 22.32 -9.21 -31.29
CA ASP A 304 22.94 -7.88 -31.19
C ASP A 304 22.14 -6.78 -31.94
N HIS A 305 21.61 -7.10 -33.12
CA HIS A 305 20.73 -6.19 -33.87
C HIS A 305 19.43 -5.81 -33.13
N VAL A 306 18.92 -6.69 -32.26
CA VAL A 306 17.76 -6.42 -31.40
C VAL A 306 18.19 -5.55 -30.21
N ARG A 307 19.38 -5.81 -29.67
CA ARG A 307 19.98 -5.02 -28.58
C ARG A 307 20.28 -3.58 -28.97
N GLU A 308 20.61 -3.33 -30.24
CA GLU A 308 20.82 -1.99 -30.80
C GLU A 308 19.53 -1.19 -31.00
N ASN A 309 18.34 -1.80 -30.79
CA ASN A 309 17.09 -1.07 -30.89
C ASN A 309 16.99 0.02 -29.80
N PRO A 310 16.94 1.31 -30.16
CA PRO A 310 16.99 2.40 -29.19
C PRO A 310 15.74 2.44 -28.29
N VAL A 311 14.59 1.99 -28.79
CA VAL A 311 13.36 1.91 -27.99
C VAL A 311 13.48 0.82 -26.93
N LEU A 312 14.04 -0.34 -27.29
CA LEU A 312 14.29 -1.42 -26.34
C LEU A 312 15.26 -0.99 -25.24
N GLN A 313 16.35 -0.31 -25.62
CA GLN A 313 17.32 0.25 -24.67
C GLN A 313 16.64 1.22 -23.71
N SER A 314 15.82 2.16 -24.21
CA SER A 314 15.09 3.10 -23.36
C SER A 314 14.14 2.42 -22.34
N LEU A 315 13.52 1.30 -22.73
CA LEU A 315 12.63 0.54 -21.84
C LEU A 315 13.43 -0.25 -20.78
N ALA A 316 14.59 -0.79 -21.15
CA ALA A 316 15.49 -1.44 -20.19
C ALA A 316 16.10 -0.43 -19.20
N GLU A 317 16.48 0.75 -19.66
CA GLU A 317 16.92 1.86 -18.81
C GLU A 317 15.82 2.31 -17.86
N ALA A 318 14.57 2.45 -18.34
CA ALA A 318 13.43 2.77 -17.49
C ALA A 318 13.19 1.71 -16.40
N ALA A 319 13.44 0.42 -16.68
CA ALA A 319 13.40 -0.62 -15.65
C ALA A 319 14.51 -0.42 -14.61
N MET A 320 15.73 -0.14 -15.05
CA MET A 320 16.87 0.11 -14.16
C MET A 320 16.63 1.31 -13.26
N ASP A 321 16.09 2.40 -13.80
CA ASP A 321 15.71 3.57 -13.02
C ASP A 321 14.69 3.23 -11.93
N CYS A 322 13.68 2.41 -12.25
CA CYS A 322 12.70 1.95 -11.26
C CYS A 322 13.34 1.11 -10.14
N HIS A 323 14.26 0.22 -10.49
CA HIS A 323 14.95 -0.63 -9.51
C HIS A 323 15.91 0.16 -8.64
N LEU A 324 16.68 1.08 -9.22
CA LEU A 324 17.57 2.00 -8.48
C LEU A 324 16.78 2.88 -7.51
N GLU A 325 15.67 3.46 -7.97
CA GLU A 325 14.78 4.23 -7.09
C GLU A 325 14.23 3.38 -5.94
N THR A 326 13.87 2.12 -6.21
CA THR A 326 13.36 1.19 -5.19
C THR A 326 14.41 0.88 -4.12
N VAL A 327 15.64 0.51 -4.50
CA VAL A 327 16.69 0.19 -3.52
C VAL A 327 17.13 1.43 -2.73
N GLN A 328 17.07 2.62 -3.34
CA GLN A 328 17.41 3.87 -2.69
C GLN A 328 16.34 4.31 -1.66
N LYS A 329 15.06 4.23 -2.02
CA LYS A 329 13.98 4.89 -1.27
C LYS A 329 13.16 3.96 -0.38
N ARG A 330 13.22 2.63 -0.56
CA ARG A 330 12.29 1.68 0.11
C ARG A 330 12.91 0.76 1.17
N CYS A 331 14.13 1.05 1.62
CA CYS A 331 14.80 0.34 2.70
C CYS A 331 14.29 0.77 4.09
N PHE A 332 13.06 0.37 4.46
CA PHE A 332 12.45 0.74 5.74
C PHE A 332 12.75 -0.24 6.88
N ARG A 333 12.92 0.31 8.09
CA ARG A 333 13.11 -0.43 9.35
C ARG A 333 12.02 -0.15 10.39
N HIS A 334 10.95 0.52 9.98
CA HIS A 334 9.79 0.73 10.83
C HIS A 334 8.65 -0.18 10.36
N ARG A 335 7.78 -0.57 11.30
CA ARG A 335 6.63 -1.43 10.98
C ARG A 335 5.51 -0.62 10.36
N HIS A 336 4.95 -1.15 9.28
CA HIS A 336 3.71 -0.69 8.66
C HIS A 336 3.05 -1.87 7.94
N HIS A 337 1.77 -1.75 7.58
CA HIS A 337 1.00 -2.84 6.94
C HIS A 337 1.66 -3.38 5.66
N GLY A 338 2.31 -2.50 4.89
CA GLY A 338 2.94 -2.83 3.61
C GLY A 338 4.37 -3.36 3.68
N ILE A 339 4.99 -3.44 4.87
CA ILE A 339 6.44 -3.69 4.99
C ILE A 339 6.88 -5.03 4.36
N TRP A 340 6.03 -6.05 4.47
CA TRP A 340 6.27 -7.37 3.89
C TRP A 340 6.38 -7.33 2.35
N PHE A 341 5.58 -6.48 1.69
CA PHE A 341 5.62 -6.26 0.25
C PHE A 341 6.85 -5.41 -0.13
N ASP A 342 7.13 -4.36 0.63
CA ASP A 342 8.26 -3.46 0.39
C ASP A 342 9.59 -4.20 0.40
N ILE A 343 9.82 -5.08 1.39
CA ILE A 343 11.04 -5.88 1.46
C ILE A 343 11.19 -6.75 0.21
N ARG A 344 10.11 -7.37 -0.27
CA ARG A 344 10.14 -8.20 -1.50
C ARG A 344 10.40 -7.38 -2.75
N ALA A 345 9.84 -6.18 -2.83
CA ALA A 345 10.12 -5.26 -3.92
C ALA A 345 11.60 -4.84 -3.92
N VAL A 346 12.15 -4.49 -2.75
CA VAL A 346 13.56 -4.14 -2.59
C VAL A 346 14.49 -5.31 -2.92
N VAL A 347 14.18 -6.52 -2.47
CA VAL A 347 14.93 -7.74 -2.82
C VAL A 347 14.94 -7.96 -4.33
N THR A 348 13.77 -7.85 -4.97
CA THR A 348 13.64 -8.02 -6.42
C THR A 348 14.46 -6.99 -7.17
N ALA A 349 14.37 -5.72 -6.77
CA ALA A 349 15.15 -4.64 -7.36
C ALA A 349 16.66 -4.83 -7.16
N ALA A 350 17.10 -5.25 -5.97
CA ALA A 350 18.51 -5.51 -5.68
C ALA A 350 19.08 -6.64 -6.55
N PHE A 351 18.33 -7.74 -6.73
CA PHE A 351 18.74 -8.81 -7.64
C PHE A 351 18.75 -8.36 -9.10
N SER A 352 17.75 -7.58 -9.55
CA SER A 352 17.73 -7.04 -10.92
C SER A 352 18.93 -6.12 -11.19
N VAL A 353 19.29 -5.26 -10.23
CA VAL A 353 20.45 -4.36 -10.33
C VAL A 353 21.76 -5.15 -10.42
N ILE A 354 21.95 -6.14 -9.53
CA ILE A 354 23.15 -6.99 -9.54
C ILE A 354 23.21 -7.83 -10.81
N ALA A 355 22.09 -8.37 -11.29
CA ALA A 355 22.04 -9.12 -12.53
C ALA A 355 22.43 -8.25 -13.74
N ALA A 356 21.93 -7.01 -13.79
CA ALA A 356 22.33 -6.05 -14.81
C ALA A 356 23.83 -5.76 -14.76
N ALA A 357 24.38 -5.45 -13.58
CA ALA A 357 25.80 -5.17 -13.39
C ALA A 357 26.67 -6.38 -13.77
N LYS A 358 26.31 -7.58 -13.31
CA LYS A 358 27.03 -8.83 -13.60
C LYS A 358 26.99 -9.20 -15.09
N SER A 359 25.94 -8.81 -15.80
CA SER A 359 25.81 -9.13 -17.22
C SER A 359 26.83 -8.41 -18.11
N GLY A 360 27.26 -7.21 -17.72
CA GLY A 360 28.06 -6.31 -18.56
C GLY A 360 27.35 -5.83 -19.84
N LYS A 361 26.06 -6.18 -20.03
CA LYS A 361 25.30 -5.87 -21.26
C LYS A 361 24.40 -4.65 -21.13
N VAL A 362 24.08 -4.25 -19.90
CA VAL A 362 23.22 -3.11 -19.57
C VAL A 362 24.05 -2.10 -18.79
N THR A 363 23.96 -0.83 -19.18
CA THR A 363 24.60 0.26 -18.44
C THR A 363 23.93 0.41 -17.08
N VAL A 364 24.72 0.30 -16.00
CA VAL A 364 24.24 0.53 -14.63
C VAL A 364 24.99 1.72 -14.06
N ARG A 365 24.26 2.70 -13.51
CA ARG A 365 24.85 3.90 -12.89
C ARG A 365 25.67 3.51 -11.67
N GLU A 366 26.90 4.02 -11.54
CA GLU A 366 27.89 3.60 -10.53
C GLU A 366 27.37 3.61 -9.07
N GLU A 367 26.47 4.54 -8.73
CA GLU A 367 25.86 4.69 -7.40
C GLU A 367 25.09 3.45 -6.90
N TRP A 368 24.78 2.50 -7.80
CA TRP A 368 24.06 1.27 -7.45
C TRP A 368 24.75 0.49 -6.32
N ALA A 369 26.09 0.47 -6.33
CA ALA A 369 26.90 -0.29 -5.37
C ALA A 369 26.76 0.26 -3.94
N ASP A 370 26.49 1.56 -3.79
CA ASP A 370 26.31 2.21 -2.48
C ASP A 370 24.96 1.84 -1.84
N HIS A 371 23.97 1.46 -2.66
CA HIS A 371 22.63 1.13 -2.18
C HIS A 371 22.50 -0.31 -1.68
N ILE A 372 23.24 -1.27 -2.26
CA ILE A 372 23.13 -2.69 -1.90
C ILE A 372 23.49 -2.97 -0.43
N PRO A 373 24.54 -2.38 0.18
CA PRO A 373 24.80 -2.53 1.62
C PRO A 373 23.62 -2.09 2.50
N THR A 374 22.88 -1.06 2.08
CA THR A 374 21.69 -0.59 2.80
C THR A 374 20.56 -1.62 2.74
N VAL A 375 20.38 -2.26 1.59
CA VAL A 375 19.44 -3.38 1.41
C VAL A 375 19.82 -4.54 2.33
N ILE A 376 21.08 -4.99 2.27
CA ILE A 376 21.61 -6.08 3.10
C ILE A 376 21.37 -5.79 4.60
N GLY A 377 21.70 -4.57 5.05
CA GLY A 377 21.47 -4.17 6.44
C GLY A 377 19.99 -4.08 6.82
N THR A 378 19.09 -3.86 5.85
CA THR A 378 17.63 -3.88 6.07
C THR A 378 17.12 -5.31 6.17
N LEU A 379 17.63 -6.24 5.35
CA LEU A 379 17.31 -7.66 5.48
C LEU A 379 17.79 -8.23 6.82
N ALA A 380 19.02 -7.90 7.23
CA ALA A 380 19.57 -8.29 8.52
C ALA A 380 18.75 -7.75 9.70
N PHE A 381 18.13 -6.57 9.55
CA PHE A 381 17.27 -6.02 10.58
C PHE A 381 15.96 -6.82 10.77
N TRP A 382 15.41 -7.37 9.68
CA TRP A 382 14.12 -8.07 9.70
C TRP A 382 14.23 -9.60 9.78
N GLU A 383 15.44 -10.17 9.66
CA GLU A 383 15.61 -11.63 9.49
C GLU A 383 15.18 -12.47 10.70
N ASP A 384 15.22 -11.91 11.91
CA ASP A 384 14.71 -12.57 13.12
C ASP A 384 13.19 -12.77 13.09
N GLU A 385 12.46 -11.94 12.34
CA GLU A 385 11.00 -11.96 12.26
C GLU A 385 10.47 -12.57 10.96
N SER A 386 11.30 -12.57 9.92
CA SER A 386 11.01 -13.15 8.61
C SER A 386 12.18 -14.07 8.21
N PRO A 387 12.19 -15.34 8.68
CA PRO A 387 13.34 -16.24 8.51
C PRO A 387 13.72 -16.52 7.04
N ASP A 388 12.78 -16.34 6.10
CA ASP A 388 13.03 -16.41 4.65
C ASP A 388 14.04 -15.36 4.16
N LEU A 389 14.22 -14.27 4.91
CA LEU A 389 15.19 -13.22 4.59
C LEU A 389 16.64 -13.63 4.84
N VAL A 390 16.90 -14.59 5.74
CA VAL A 390 18.28 -15.05 6.04
C VAL A 390 18.96 -15.57 4.77
N ARG A 391 18.31 -16.52 4.09
CA ARG A 391 18.84 -17.09 2.83
C ARG A 391 18.93 -16.03 1.74
N THR A 392 17.92 -15.17 1.64
CA THR A 392 17.87 -14.08 0.66
C THR A 392 19.04 -13.12 0.82
N ARG A 393 19.32 -12.69 2.05
CA ARG A 393 20.46 -11.83 2.40
C ARG A 393 21.79 -12.50 2.07
N GLN A 394 21.98 -13.76 2.46
CA GLN A 394 23.23 -14.48 2.19
C GLN A 394 23.52 -14.63 0.69
N VAL A 395 22.49 -14.87 -0.13
CA VAL A 395 22.64 -14.92 -1.59
C VAL A 395 22.96 -13.54 -2.14
N LEU A 396 22.28 -12.50 -1.66
CA LEU A 396 22.51 -11.12 -2.09
C LEU A 396 23.93 -10.65 -1.75
N GLU A 397 24.40 -10.89 -0.52
CA GLU A 397 25.76 -10.59 -0.06
C GLU A 397 26.81 -11.28 -0.94
N ARG A 398 26.64 -12.58 -1.21
CA ARG A 398 27.54 -13.35 -2.05
C ARG A 398 27.63 -12.78 -3.47
N LEU A 399 26.49 -12.55 -4.10
CA LEU A 399 26.44 -12.02 -5.47
C LEU A 399 27.02 -10.59 -5.54
N PHE A 400 26.79 -9.77 -4.50
CA PHE A 400 27.36 -8.43 -4.43
C PHE A 400 28.89 -8.46 -4.34
N VAL A 401 29.44 -9.34 -3.51
CA VAL A 401 30.89 -9.57 -3.41
C VAL A 401 31.47 -10.07 -4.74
N GLU A 402 30.82 -11.05 -5.38
CA GLU A 402 31.25 -11.56 -6.69
C GLU A 402 31.35 -10.42 -7.71
N VAL A 403 30.33 -9.56 -7.84
CA VAL A 403 30.36 -8.41 -8.77
C VAL A 403 31.43 -7.39 -8.39
N GLY A 404 31.64 -7.14 -7.10
CA GLY A 404 32.71 -6.26 -6.61
C GLY A 404 34.11 -6.71 -7.03
N TYR A 405 34.36 -8.02 -7.13
CA TYR A 405 35.61 -8.57 -7.67
C TYR A 405 35.76 -8.38 -9.18
N PHE A 406 34.67 -8.21 -9.94
CA PHE A 406 34.73 -7.96 -11.39
C PHE A 406 34.92 -6.48 -11.75
N ASN A 407 34.78 -5.57 -10.78
CA ASN A 407 34.92 -4.11 -10.99
C ASN A 407 36.21 -3.52 -10.40
N THR A 408 37.12 -4.34 -9.86
CA THR A 408 38.49 -3.88 -9.59
C THR A 408 39.30 -3.93 -10.89
N PRO A 409 39.84 -2.78 -11.36
CA PRO A 409 40.56 -2.68 -12.63
C PRO A 409 41.83 -3.55 -12.70
#